data_AF-A0A401PYU7-F1
#
_entry.id   AF-A0A401PYU7-F1
#
_cell.length_a   1.000
_cell.length_b   1.000
_cell.length_c   1.000
_cell.angle_alpha   90.00
_cell.angle_beta   90.00
_cell.angle_gamma   90.00
#
_symmetry.space_group_name_H-M   'P 1'
#
loop_
_entity.id
_entity.type
_entity.pdbx_description
1 polymer ?
#
loop_
_entity_poly.entity_id
_entity_poly.type
_entity_poly.pdbx_seq_one_letter_code
_entity_poly.pdbx_strand_id
1 'polypeptide(L)'
;RLHEGELGLPIVCVGSVWNSWDLMRNGFLKVLKEVKQKPMGRNLCKFTMMKLKCSSALGAASLGAKHIGYNLPMNYAENVEVFFEHCFSL
;
A
#
# COMPACT_ATOMS: atom_id res chain seq x y z
N ARG A 1 -13.72 -0.39 6.59
CA ARG A 1 -12.85 0.73 6.11
C ARG A 1 -11.48 0.18 5.73
N LEU A 2 -10.70 0.85 4.87
CA LEU A 2 -9.43 0.32 4.35
C LEU A 2 -8.41 -0.08 5.44
N HIS A 3 -8.44 0.53 6.63
CA HIS A 3 -7.48 0.30 7.72
C HIS A 3 -7.87 -0.82 8.70
N GLU A 4 -9.04 -1.44 8.54
CA GLU A 4 -9.58 -2.45 9.47
C GLU A 4 -9.28 -3.90 9.00
N GLY A 5 -8.69 -4.08 7.82
CA GLY A 5 -8.35 -5.40 7.29
C GLY A 5 -7.09 -6.01 7.90
N GLU A 6 -6.82 -7.28 7.59
CA GLU A 6 -5.65 -8.04 8.07
C GLU A 6 -4.30 -7.36 7.73
N LEU A 7 -4.24 -6.68 6.59
CA LEU A 7 -3.08 -5.90 6.15
C LEU A 7 -2.98 -4.52 6.83
N GLY A 8 -3.92 -4.15 7.70
CA GLY A 8 -4.10 -2.76 8.10
C GLY A 8 -4.38 -1.89 6.87
N LEU A 9 -3.85 -0.66 6.84
CA LEU A 9 -3.89 0.16 5.63
C LEU A 9 -2.87 -0.35 4.58
N PRO A 10 -3.29 -0.90 3.43
CA PRO A 10 -2.37 -1.27 2.37
C PRO A 10 -1.90 -0.02 1.60
N ILE A 11 -0.60 0.09 1.37
CA ILE A 11 0.06 1.22 0.67
C ILE A 11 0.90 0.64 -0.47
N VAL A 12 0.49 0.90 -1.71
CA VAL A 12 1.27 0.53 -2.90
C VAL A 12 2.32 1.61 -3.17
N CYS A 13 3.58 1.19 -3.18
CA CYS A 13 4.76 2.05 -3.30
C CYS A 13 5.28 2.00 -4.74
N VAL A 14 5.05 3.06 -5.51
CA VAL A 14 5.45 3.17 -6.93
C VAL A 14 6.56 4.20 -7.09
N GLY A 15 7.56 3.87 -7.93
CA GLY A 15 8.70 4.73 -8.24
C GLY A 15 10.01 4.24 -7.61
N SER A 16 11.14 4.62 -8.22
CA SER A 16 12.48 4.12 -7.86
C SER A 16 12.94 4.53 -6.46
N VAL A 17 12.40 5.61 -5.89
CA VAL A 17 12.73 6.10 -4.54
C VAL A 17 12.51 5.02 -3.48
N TRP A 18 11.48 4.17 -3.65
CA TRP A 18 11.16 3.07 -2.72
C TRP A 18 12.16 1.91 -2.76
N ASN A 19 13.13 1.92 -3.66
CA ASN A 19 14.25 0.97 -3.62
C ASN A 19 15.22 1.29 -2.48
N SER A 20 15.22 2.52 -2.00
CA SER A 20 16.03 2.98 -0.86
C SER A 20 15.22 3.08 0.43
N TRP A 21 14.25 2.18 0.62
CA TRP A 21 13.33 2.21 1.77
C TRP A 21 14.07 2.28 3.12
N ASP A 22 15.15 1.53 3.28
CA ASP A 22 15.90 1.50 4.55
C ASP A 22 16.46 2.87 4.95
N LEU A 23 16.82 3.72 3.97
CA LEU A 23 17.26 5.09 4.23
C LEU A 23 16.10 6.01 4.66
N MET A 24 14.89 5.74 4.17
CA MET A 24 13.70 6.56 4.45
C MET A 24 12.92 6.12 5.70
N ARG A 25 13.06 4.84 6.08
CA ARG A 25 12.23 4.16 7.08
C ARG A 25 12.10 4.94 8.38
N ASN A 26 13.21 5.44 8.91
CA ASN A 26 13.21 6.17 10.19
C ASN A 26 12.41 7.48 10.10
N GLY A 27 12.61 8.27 9.04
CA GLY A 27 11.87 9.52 8.84
C GLY A 27 10.38 9.26 8.61
N PHE A 28 10.06 8.25 7.78
CA PHE A 28 8.69 7.86 7.49
C PHE A 28 7.93 7.43 8.76
N LEU A 29 8.52 6.54 9.57
CA LEU A 29 7.91 6.07 10.81
C LEU A 29 7.79 7.17 11.87
N LYS A 30 8.75 8.10 11.93
CA LYS A 30 8.70 9.23 12.86
C LYS A 30 7.45 10.08 12.61
N VAL A 31 7.22 10.52 11.37
CA VAL A 31 6.07 11.36 11.01
C VAL A 31 4.75 10.63 11.27
N LEU A 32 4.66 9.34 10.95
CA LEU A 32 3.43 8.58 11.22
C LEU A 32 3.14 8.42 12.72
N LYS A 33 4.16 8.25 13.56
CA LYS A 33 3.99 8.23 15.02
C LYS A 33 3.47 9.56 15.55
N GLU A 34 3.99 10.68 15.05
CA GLU A 34 3.50 12.02 15.42
C GLU A 34 2.04 12.24 15.00
N VAL A 35 1.65 11.79 13.80
CA VAL A 35 0.26 11.87 13.32
C VAL A 35 -0.68 10.98 14.14
N LYS A 36 -0.22 9.81 14.60
CA LYS A 36 -1.02 8.91 15.43
C LYS A 36 -1.44 9.51 16.77
N GLN A 37 -0.66 10.47 17.30
CA GLN A 37 -1.03 11.22 18.51
C GLN A 37 -2.17 12.23 18.27
N LYS A 38 -2.52 12.52 17.01
CA LYS A 38 -3.62 13.42 16.64
C LYS A 38 -4.92 12.64 16.44
N PRO A 39 -6.10 13.26 16.63
CA PRO A 39 -7.40 12.60 16.47
C PRO A 39 -7.56 11.87 15.12
N MET A 40 -7.02 12.43 14.03
CA MET A 40 -7.11 11.85 12.69
C MET A 40 -6.29 10.56 12.51
N GLY A 41 -5.20 10.37 13.26
CA GLY A 41 -4.32 9.20 13.14
C GLY A 41 -4.67 8.05 14.11
N ARG A 42 -5.62 8.27 15.03
CA ARG A 42 -5.88 7.35 16.14
C ARG A 42 -6.29 5.94 15.69
N ASN A 43 -7.02 5.85 14.58
CA ASN A 43 -7.53 4.59 14.03
C ASN A 43 -6.51 3.83 13.16
N LEU A 44 -5.31 4.39 12.90
CA LEU A 44 -4.29 3.73 12.08
C LEU A 44 -3.50 2.73 12.93
N CYS A 45 -3.98 1.50 13.10
CA CYS A 45 -3.33 0.48 13.94
C CYS A 45 -2.19 -0.28 13.25
N LYS A 46 -2.35 -0.58 11.97
CA LYS A 46 -1.39 -1.31 11.13
C LYS A 46 -1.35 -0.68 9.74
N PHE A 47 -0.20 -0.74 9.09
CA PHE A 47 -0.11 -0.54 7.64
C PHE A 47 0.86 -1.55 7.02
N THR A 48 0.62 -1.85 5.75
CA THR A 48 1.43 -2.77 4.95
C THR A 48 1.86 -2.06 3.69
N MET A 49 3.16 -2.09 3.39
CA MET A 49 3.75 -1.50 2.20
C MET A 49 4.06 -2.58 1.16
N MET A 50 3.61 -2.32 -0.07
CA MET A 50 3.65 -3.27 -1.17
C MET A 50 4.32 -2.67 -2.40
N LYS A 51 5.02 -3.48 -3.19
CA LYS A 51 5.50 -3.13 -4.54
C LYS A 51 4.71 -3.91 -5.58
N LEU A 52 4.61 -3.36 -6.79
CA LEU A 52 4.03 -4.07 -7.93
C LEU A 52 5.07 -5.05 -8.50
N LYS A 53 4.67 -6.31 -8.69
CA LYS A 53 5.45 -7.32 -9.42
C LYS A 53 5.24 -7.23 -10.94
N CYS A 54 4.23 -6.48 -11.38
CA CYS A 54 3.88 -6.29 -12.77
C CYS A 54 3.93 -4.81 -13.17
N SER A 55 3.93 -4.53 -14.47
CA SER A 55 3.76 -3.16 -14.97
C SER A 55 2.39 -2.61 -14.58
N SER A 56 2.30 -1.32 -14.23
CA SER A 56 1.03 -0.62 -14.02
C SER A 56 0.15 -0.57 -15.28
N ALA A 57 0.73 -0.83 -16.46
CA ALA A 57 -0.01 -0.99 -17.71
C ALA A 57 -1.07 -2.11 -17.64
N LEU A 58 -0.87 -3.14 -16.80
CA LEU A 58 -1.88 -4.18 -16.57
C LEU A 58 -3.15 -3.60 -15.92
N GLY A 59 -2.98 -2.67 -14.97
CA GLY A 59 -4.09 -1.92 -14.39
C GLY A 59 -4.80 -1.05 -15.42
N ALA A 60 -4.06 -0.40 -16.32
CA ALA A 60 -4.63 0.39 -17.40
C ALA A 60 -5.45 -0.49 -18.38
N ALA A 61 -4.94 -1.66 -18.75
CA ALA A 61 -5.66 -2.62 -19.59
C ALA A 61 -6.95 -3.11 -18.92
N SER A 62 -6.90 -3.44 -17.61
CA SER A 62 -8.07 -3.83 -16.83
C SER A 62 -9.13 -2.72 -16.78
N LEU A 63 -8.72 -1.46 -16.60
CA LEU A 63 -9.63 -0.31 -16.62
C LEU A 63 -10.24 -0.08 -18.00
N GLY A 64 -9.46 -0.22 -19.08
CA GLY A 64 -9.95 -0.13 -20.46
C GLY A 64 -10.96 -1.22 -20.82
N ALA A 65 -10.67 -2.47 -20.42
CA ALA A 65 -11.61 -3.58 -20.54
C ALA A 65 -12.94 -3.27 -19.81
N LYS A 66 -12.85 -2.80 -18.57
CA LYS A 66 -14.02 -2.45 -17.76
C LYS A 66 -14.87 -1.36 -18.42
N HIS A 67 -14.24 -0.40 -19.10
CA HIS A 67 -14.94 0.68 -19.81
C HIS A 67 -15.86 0.17 -20.92
N ILE A 68 -15.52 -0.93 -21.59
CA ILE A 68 -16.36 -1.57 -22.62
C ILE A 68 -17.25 -2.69 -22.07
N GLY A 69 -17.41 -2.78 -20.75
CA GLY A 69 -18.22 -3.80 -20.09
C GLY A 69 -17.56 -5.19 -19.99
N TYR A 70 -16.27 -5.31 -20.29
CA TYR A 70 -15.52 -6.56 -20.15
C TYR A 70 -14.73 -6.60 -18.84
N ASN A 71 -14.90 -7.66 -18.06
CA ASN A 71 -14.13 -7.85 -16.83
C ASN A 71 -12.89 -8.71 -17.12
N LEU A 72 -11.73 -8.07 -17.28
CA LEU A 72 -10.45 -8.76 -17.46
C LEU A 72 -10.13 -9.59 -16.19
N PRO A 73 -9.90 -10.91 -16.30
CA PRO A 73 -9.50 -11.74 -15.16
C PRO A 73 -8.15 -11.29 -14.60
N MET A 74 -8.10 -11.01 -13.30
CA MET A 74 -6.93 -10.46 -12.62
C MET A 74 -6.60 -11.28 -11.37
N ASN A 75 -5.34 -11.69 -11.24
CA ASN A 75 -4.84 -12.27 -9.99
C ASN A 75 -4.12 -11.18 -9.18
N TYR A 76 -4.88 -10.46 -8.36
CA TYR A 76 -4.35 -9.32 -7.59
C TYR A 76 -3.29 -9.73 -6.57
N ALA A 77 -3.37 -10.93 -5.99
CA ALA A 77 -2.38 -11.42 -5.02
C ALA A 77 -1.01 -11.62 -5.68
N GLU A 78 -0.96 -12.07 -6.94
CA GLU A 78 0.29 -12.26 -7.67
C GLU A 78 0.91 -10.97 -8.21
N ASN A 79 0.11 -9.91 -8.32
CA ASN A 79 0.54 -8.62 -8.89
C ASN A 79 1.33 -7.76 -7.90
N VAL A 80 1.37 -8.14 -6.62
CA VAL A 80 2.02 -7.38 -5.56
C VAL A 80 2.94 -8.24 -4.71
N GLU A 81 3.93 -7.62 -4.10
CA GLU A 81 4.74 -8.20 -3.03
C GLU A 81 4.72 -7.28 -1.81
N VAL A 82 4.58 -7.86 -0.62
CA VAL A 82 4.75 -7.13 0.64
C VAL A 82 6.24 -7.05 0.94
N PHE A 83 6.76 -5.85 1.19
CA PHE A 83 8.17 -5.67 1.57
C PHE A 83 8.35 -5.04 2.96
N PHE A 84 7.29 -4.49 3.56
CA PHE A 84 7.35 -3.95 4.92
C PHE A 84 5.96 -3.92 5.57
N GLU A 85 5.91 -4.27 6.86
CA GLU A 85 4.73 -4.16 7.71
C GLU A 85 5.07 -3.40 8.98
N HIS A 86 4.12 -2.61 9.47
CA HIS A 86 4.25 -1.94 10.75
C HIS A 86 2.93 -1.99 11.52
N CYS A 87 2.99 -2.52 12.73
CA CYS A 87 1.94 -2.40 13.74
C CYS A 87 2.38 -1.34 14.75
N PHE A 88 1.52 -0.36 15.00
CA PHE A 88 1.72 0.54 16.12
C PHE A 88 1.38 -0.23 17.40
N SER A 89 2.32 -0.31 18.33
CA SER A 89 2.03 -0.75 19.70
C SER A 89 0.93 0.13 20.29
N LEU A 90 0.02 -0.51 21.04
CA LEU A 90 -1.00 0.18 21.83
C LEU A 90 -0.34 1.08 22.89
#